data_AF-A4CDU1-F1
#
_entry.id   AF-A4CDU1-F1
#
_cell.length_a   1.000
_cell.length_b   1.000
_cell.length_c   1.000
_cell.angle_alpha   90.00
_cell.angle_beta   90.00
_cell.angle_gamma   90.00
#
_symmetry.space_group_name_H-M   'P 1'
#
loop_
_entity.id
_entity.type
_entity.pdbx_description
1 polymer ?
#
loop_
_entity_poly.entity_id
_entity_poly.type
_entity_poly.pdbx_seq_one_letter_code
_entity_poly.pdbx_strand_id
1 'polypeptide(L)'
;MKMKKLTIAVITSIATMATLSVNAASFEATNNSLETNLCMVAATGDTSQFYRTLRQQQREIRDVAKSVHCNGVSIAKFAKEHGATQIAKKLARFQ
;
A
#
# COMPACT_ATOMS: atom_id res chain seq x y z
N MET A 1 -18.41 32.04 57.79
CA MET A 1 -17.96 30.74 57.25
C MET A 1 -16.72 30.97 56.39
N LYS A 2 -15.62 30.25 56.61
CA LYS A 2 -14.32 30.43 55.94
C LYS A 2 -14.31 29.69 54.60
N MET A 3 -14.07 30.39 53.49
CA MET A 3 -13.95 29.79 52.17
C MET A 3 -12.60 29.05 52.04
N LYS A 4 -12.64 27.73 51.83
CA LYS A 4 -11.45 26.91 51.55
C LYS A 4 -11.07 27.09 50.08
N LYS A 5 -9.82 27.46 49.83
CA LYS A 5 -9.25 27.62 48.48
C LYS A 5 -9.10 26.24 47.83
N LEU A 6 -9.76 26.02 46.68
CA LEU A 6 -9.55 24.83 45.86
C LEU A 6 -8.33 25.04 44.97
N THR A 7 -7.25 24.35 45.28
CA THR A 7 -6.05 24.28 44.43
C THR A 7 -6.25 23.16 43.41
N ILE A 8 -6.45 23.51 42.14
CA ILE A 8 -6.59 22.55 41.04
C ILE A 8 -5.19 22.12 40.61
N ALA A 9 -4.84 20.85 40.89
CA ALA A 9 -3.62 20.23 40.39
C ALA A 9 -3.84 19.78 38.94
N VAL A 10 -3.13 20.40 37.99
CA VAL A 10 -3.15 20.03 36.57
C VAL A 10 -2.19 18.86 36.36
N ILE A 11 -2.74 17.68 36.10
CA ILE A 11 -1.97 16.47 35.76
C ILE A 11 -1.78 16.46 34.24
N THR A 12 -0.60 16.82 33.77
CA THR A 12 -0.22 16.72 32.35
C THR A 12 0.21 15.28 32.03
N SER A 13 -0.73 14.47 31.57
CA SER A 13 -0.43 13.14 31.02
C SER A 13 0.21 13.27 29.63
N ILE A 14 1.53 13.09 29.56
CA ILE A 14 2.26 12.96 28.30
C ILE A 14 1.94 11.57 27.72
N ALA A 15 1.05 11.53 26.73
CA ALA A 15 0.81 10.31 25.95
C ALA A 15 1.98 10.11 24.98
N THR A 16 2.83 9.13 25.26
CA THR A 16 3.88 8.68 24.33
C THR A 16 3.21 7.95 23.17
N MET A 17 3.12 8.61 22.02
CA MET A 17 2.73 7.95 20.78
C MET A 17 3.88 7.04 20.32
N ALA A 18 3.76 5.74 20.61
CA ALA A 18 4.64 4.74 20.00
C ALA A 18 4.31 4.66 18.51
N THR A 19 5.23 5.13 17.66
CA THR A 19 5.15 4.95 16.21
C THR A 19 5.48 3.49 15.88
N LEU A 20 4.46 2.69 15.62
CA LEU A 20 4.63 1.35 15.06
C LEU A 20 5.22 1.49 13.64
N SER A 21 6.52 1.29 13.52
CA SER A 21 7.19 1.14 12.22
C SER A 21 6.82 -0.24 11.70
N VAL A 22 5.88 -0.32 10.76
CA VAL A 22 5.58 -1.57 10.05
C VAL A 22 6.80 -1.89 9.19
N ASN A 23 7.53 -2.96 9.52
CA ASN A 23 8.55 -3.51 8.62
C ASN A 23 7.83 -3.99 7.35
N ALA A 24 7.91 -3.18 6.28
CA ALA A 24 7.53 -3.62 4.96
C ALA A 24 8.45 -4.79 4.58
N ALA A 25 7.88 -5.99 4.39
CA ALA A 25 8.63 -7.13 3.88
C ALA A 25 9.35 -6.72 2.58
N SER A 26 10.65 -6.96 2.49
CA SER A 26 11.42 -6.68 1.29
C SER A 26 11.08 -7.73 0.23
N PHE A 27 10.48 -7.28 -0.87
CA PHE A 27 10.28 -8.11 -2.05
C PHE A 27 11.54 -8.08 -2.90
N GLU A 28 11.98 -9.22 -3.40
CA GLU A 28 13.05 -9.30 -4.40
C GLU A 28 12.49 -9.80 -5.73
N ALA A 29 12.85 -9.10 -6.80
CA ALA A 29 12.55 -9.48 -8.16
C ALA A 29 13.45 -10.65 -8.58
N THR A 30 12.86 -11.77 -9.01
CA THR A 30 13.64 -12.93 -9.51
C THR A 30 14.18 -12.70 -10.93
N ASN A 31 13.63 -11.74 -11.67
CA ASN A 31 14.11 -11.32 -12.98
C ASN A 31 13.76 -9.84 -13.27
N ASN A 32 14.33 -9.27 -14.33
CA ASN A 32 14.13 -7.86 -14.71
C ASN A 32 13.06 -7.68 -15.80
N SER A 33 12.08 -8.58 -15.89
CA SER A 33 10.98 -8.44 -16.86
C SER A 33 10.05 -7.27 -16.51
N LEU A 34 9.40 -6.73 -17.54
CA LEU A 34 8.37 -5.71 -17.39
C LEU A 34 7.24 -6.18 -16.44
N GLU A 35 6.88 -7.45 -16.54
CA GLU A 35 5.85 -8.09 -15.71
C GLU A 35 6.28 -8.19 -14.24
N THR A 36 7.54 -8.56 -13.97
CA THR A 36 8.05 -8.58 -12.59
C THR A 36 8.03 -7.19 -11.98
N ASN A 37 8.44 -6.16 -12.72
CA ASN A 37 8.34 -4.77 -12.24
C ASN A 37 6.88 -4.38 -11.95
N LEU A 38 5.93 -4.74 -12.82
CA LEU A 38 4.51 -4.49 -12.59
C LEU A 38 4.00 -5.20 -11.33
N CYS A 39 4.37 -6.45 -11.10
CA CYS A 39 3.99 -7.20 -9.90
C CYS A 39 4.55 -6.56 -8.63
N MET A 40 5.83 -6.18 -8.66
CA MET A 40 6.50 -5.52 -7.54
C MET A 40 5.80 -4.21 -7.18
N VAL A 41 5.57 -3.33 -8.16
CA VAL A 41 4.91 -2.03 -7.93
C VAL A 41 3.42 -2.21 -7.58
N ALA A 42 2.75 -3.24 -8.09
CA ALA A 42 1.38 -3.54 -7.69
C ALA A 42 1.27 -3.95 -6.22
N ALA A 43 2.29 -4.61 -5.67
CA ALA A 43 2.32 -5.01 -4.26
C ALA A 43 2.65 -3.85 -3.29
N THR A 44 3.35 -2.79 -3.74
CA THR A 44 3.68 -1.67 -2.84
C THR A 44 2.48 -0.81 -2.46
N GLY A 45 1.41 -0.84 -3.26
CA GLY A 45 0.22 0.00 -3.06
C GLY A 45 0.39 1.46 -3.49
N ASP A 46 1.57 1.86 -3.99
CA ASP A 46 1.78 3.20 -4.54
C ASP A 46 1.09 3.31 -5.91
N THR A 47 -0.14 3.85 -5.89
CA THR A 47 -0.92 4.08 -7.11
C THR A 47 -0.23 4.99 -8.13
N SER A 48 0.53 5.99 -7.67
CA SER A 48 1.22 6.92 -8.57
C SER A 48 2.37 6.23 -9.28
N GLN A 49 3.17 5.46 -8.53
CA GLN A 49 4.23 4.65 -9.09
C GLN A 49 3.68 3.61 -10.07
N PHE A 50 2.58 2.94 -9.73
CA PHE A 50 1.94 1.96 -10.59
C PHE A 50 1.55 2.54 -11.97
N TYR A 51 0.87 3.70 -11.98
CA TYR A 51 0.51 4.35 -13.25
C TYR A 51 1.72 4.91 -14.00
N ARG A 52 2.78 5.33 -13.31
CA ARG A 52 4.04 5.71 -13.95
C ARG A 52 4.70 4.51 -14.63
N THR A 53 4.76 3.36 -13.97
CA THR A 53 5.30 2.12 -14.55
C THR A 53 4.50 1.72 -15.79
N LEU A 54 3.16 1.75 -15.74
CA LEU A 54 2.33 1.50 -16.92
C LEU A 54 2.69 2.38 -18.12
N ARG A 55 2.86 3.70 -17.89
CA ARG A 55 3.24 4.66 -18.95
C ARG A 55 4.65 4.43 -19.48
N GLN A 56 5.61 4.19 -18.59
CA GLN A 56 7.00 3.91 -18.96
C GLN A 56 7.13 2.65 -19.82
N GLN A 57 6.31 1.65 -19.53
CA GLN A 57 6.27 0.40 -20.28
C GLN A 57 5.32 0.44 -21.49
N GLN A 58 4.64 1.57 -21.74
CA GLN A 58 3.64 1.74 -22.79
C GLN A 58 2.52 0.67 -22.74
N ARG A 59 2.06 0.34 -21.53
CA ARG A 59 1.04 -0.68 -21.28
C ARG A 59 -0.26 -0.05 -20.79
N GLU A 60 -1.36 -0.49 -21.36
CA GLU A 60 -2.70 -0.13 -20.87
C GLU A 60 -3.07 -0.97 -19.64
N ILE A 61 -3.74 -0.32 -18.67
CA ILE A 61 -4.17 -1.00 -17.43
C ILE A 61 -5.11 -2.18 -17.72
N ARG A 62 -5.90 -2.10 -18.79
CA ARG A 62 -6.80 -3.18 -19.22
C ARG A 62 -6.04 -4.42 -19.66
N ASP A 63 -4.98 -4.24 -20.43
CA ASP A 63 -4.18 -5.35 -20.94
C ASP A 63 -3.38 -5.98 -19.81
N VAL A 64 -2.83 -5.17 -18.91
CA VAL A 64 -2.14 -5.65 -17.71
C VAL A 64 -3.07 -6.44 -16.81
N ALA A 65 -4.29 -5.96 -16.57
CA ALA A 65 -5.27 -6.68 -15.76
C ALA A 65 -5.64 -8.06 -16.32
N LYS A 66 -5.64 -8.22 -17.65
CA LYS A 66 -6.00 -9.47 -18.33
C LYS A 66 -4.84 -10.44 -18.51
N SER A 67 -3.63 -9.94 -18.72
CA SER A 67 -2.48 -10.77 -19.14
C SER A 67 -1.48 -11.02 -18.01
N VAL A 68 -1.31 -10.09 -17.07
CA VAL A 68 -0.23 -10.19 -16.08
C VAL A 68 -0.65 -11.04 -14.89
N HIS A 69 0.18 -12.06 -14.63
CA HIS A 69 0.06 -12.95 -13.50
C HIS A 69 1.30 -12.83 -12.63
N CYS A 70 1.10 -12.62 -11.33
CA CYS A 70 2.15 -12.50 -10.33
C CYS A 70 2.11 -13.76 -9.47
N ASN A 71 3.18 -14.56 -9.49
CA ASN A 71 3.27 -15.82 -8.75
C ASN A 71 2.06 -16.75 -8.96
N GLY A 72 1.61 -16.86 -10.21
CA GLY A 72 0.51 -17.76 -10.61
C GLY A 72 -0.90 -17.25 -10.33
N VAL A 73 -1.07 -16.05 -9.76
CA VAL A 73 -2.38 -15.40 -9.58
C VAL A 73 -2.48 -14.12 -10.39
N SER A 74 -3.70 -13.66 -10.68
CA SER A 74 -3.89 -12.42 -11.42
C SER A 74 -3.31 -11.22 -10.66
N ILE A 75 -2.77 -10.23 -11.37
CA ILE A 75 -2.17 -9.03 -10.74
C ILE A 75 -3.15 -8.28 -9.81
N ALA A 76 -4.45 -8.32 -10.09
CA ALA A 76 -5.47 -7.74 -9.21
C ALA A 76 -5.57 -8.48 -7.87
N LYS A 77 -5.58 -9.82 -7.92
CA LYS A 77 -5.60 -10.67 -6.72
C LYS A 77 -4.30 -10.50 -5.93
N PHE A 78 -3.15 -10.51 -6.61
CA PHE A 78 -1.85 -10.27 -5.99
C PHE A 78 -1.79 -8.92 -5.27
N ALA A 79 -2.19 -7.83 -5.92
CA ALA A 79 -2.26 -6.51 -5.31
C ALA A 79 -3.16 -6.52 -4.06
N LYS A 80 -4.29 -7.23 -4.10
CA LYS A 80 -5.21 -7.36 -2.94
C LYS A 80 -4.55 -8.10 -1.78
N GLU A 81 -3.87 -9.21 -2.05
CA GLU A 81 -3.16 -10.02 -1.05
C GLU A 81 -2.04 -9.23 -0.34
N HIS A 82 -1.47 -8.25 -1.03
CA HIS A 82 -0.45 -7.34 -0.49
C HIS A 82 -1.01 -6.01 0.05
N GLY A 83 -2.32 -5.87 0.22
CA GLY A 83 -2.94 -4.68 0.83
C GLY A 83 -3.10 -3.47 -0.11
N ALA A 84 -2.70 -3.58 -1.38
CA ALA A 84 -2.84 -2.56 -2.42
C ALA A 84 -4.28 -2.46 -2.97
N THR A 85 -5.25 -2.24 -2.07
CA THR A 85 -6.69 -2.31 -2.33
C THR A 85 -7.14 -1.40 -3.48
N GLN A 86 -6.57 -0.19 -3.59
CA GLN A 86 -6.93 0.76 -4.64
C GLN A 86 -6.48 0.28 -6.03
N ILE A 87 -5.26 -0.25 -6.13
CA ILE A 87 -4.72 -0.83 -7.37
C ILE A 87 -5.54 -2.07 -7.74
N ALA A 88 -5.77 -2.97 -6.78
CA ALA A 88 -6.59 -4.16 -6.96
C ALA A 88 -8.00 -3.85 -7.49
N LYS A 89 -8.68 -2.86 -6.90
CA LYS A 89 -10.01 -2.42 -7.31
C LYS A 89 -10.02 -1.86 -8.74
N LYS A 90 -8.95 -1.21 -9.19
CA LYS A 90 -8.86 -0.69 -10.57
C LYS A 90 -8.65 -1.83 -11.57
N LEU A 91 -7.75 -2.77 -11.25
CA LEU A 91 -7.45 -3.92 -12.11
C LEU A 91 -8.63 -4.88 -12.25
N ALA A 92 -9.33 -5.16 -11.14
CA ALA A 92 -10.48 -6.07 -11.12
C ALA A 92 -11.67 -5.61 -11.99
N ARG A 93 -11.67 -4.37 -12.49
CA ARG A 93 -12.71 -3.87 -13.43
C ARG A 93 -12.60 -4.46 -14.83
N PHE A 94 -11.47 -5.09 -15.14
CA PHE A 94 -11.15 -5.59 -16.48
C PHE A 94 -10.98 -7.11 -16.52
N GLN A 95 -11.26 -7.78 -15.39
CA GLN A 95 -11.18 -9.23 -15.20
C GLN A 95 -12.57 -9.85 -15.16
#